data_AF-A0A553G8Z8-F1
#
_entry.id   AF-A0A553G8Z8-F1
#
_cell.length_a   1.000
_cell.length_b   1.000
_cell.length_c   1.000
_cell.angle_alpha   90.00
_cell.angle_beta   90.00
_cell.angle_gamma   90.00
#
_symmetry.space_group_name_H-M   'P 1'
#
loop_
_entity.id
_entity.type
_entity.pdbx_description
1 polymer ?
#
loop_
_entity_poly.entity_id
_entity_poly.type
_entity_poly.pdbx_seq_one_letter_code
_entity_poly.pdbx_strand_id
1 'polypeptide(L)'
;MTRIELLKELKSYAIITLGLMISAVGWTGFIIPSDIVGGGVMGLSSLLYFVFEIPVGPTNLVINGILILLSMKILGKGFGFKTIYSLVVLSLFITVFPYFITDPIVTDKFMAAIIGGGMVGASIGILFVQGGSTGGTEIVAMIINKNHNISPGRIMMFLDVIIISSSIFVFKSLETMVFGFVVIGLMSYIADMLLTGSRQSVQVLIISQHPKEIADKLSSQINRGLSFLKGRGYYHAGDREFIITIVKKSESHMVFQIIKDTDPDAFISVANVMAVYGQGFDQYKPPLSAKKSSKPKSTPNRITG
;
A
#
# COMPACT_ATOMS: atom_id res chain seq x y z
N MET A 1 -0.59 -21.90 16.90
CA MET A 1 -0.76 -20.45 16.97
C MET A 1 -0.75 -20.04 18.44
N THR A 2 0.20 -19.22 18.86
CA THR A 2 0.26 -18.73 20.25
C THR A 2 -0.89 -17.75 20.52
N ARG A 3 -1.30 -17.53 21.79
CA ARG A 3 -2.35 -16.54 22.11
C ARG A 3 -2.03 -15.14 21.56
N ILE A 4 -0.74 -14.78 21.51
CA ILE A 4 -0.26 -13.51 20.98
C ILE A 4 -0.42 -13.43 19.46
N GLU A 5 -0.13 -14.50 18.73
CA GLU A 5 -0.38 -14.59 17.27
C GLU A 5 -1.86 -14.49 16.96
N LEU A 6 -2.72 -15.15 17.75
CA LEU A 6 -4.16 -15.09 17.57
C LEU A 6 -4.71 -13.66 17.77
N LEU A 7 -4.25 -12.96 18.81
CA LEU A 7 -4.64 -11.57 19.06
C LEU A 7 -4.18 -10.62 17.95
N LYS A 8 -2.97 -10.84 17.39
CA LYS A 8 -2.46 -10.06 16.26
C LYS A 8 -3.31 -10.27 15.01
N GLU A 9 -3.66 -11.53 14.70
CA GLU A 9 -4.54 -11.83 13.57
C GLU A 9 -5.94 -11.25 13.77
N LEU A 10 -6.55 -11.40 14.95
CA LEU A 10 -7.86 -10.82 15.24
C LEU A 10 -7.86 -9.30 15.08
N LYS A 11 -6.82 -8.61 15.58
CA LYS A 11 -6.62 -7.18 15.38
C LYS A 11 -6.49 -6.83 13.89
N SER A 12 -5.78 -7.65 13.11
CA SER A 12 -5.63 -7.47 11.66
C SER A 12 -7.00 -7.56 10.95
N TYR A 13 -7.83 -8.56 11.26
CA TYR A 13 -9.17 -8.70 10.69
C TYR A 13 -10.12 -7.57 11.12
N ALA A 14 -10.03 -7.09 12.37
CA ALA A 14 -10.81 -5.94 12.82
C ALA A 14 -10.45 -4.67 12.04
N ILE A 15 -9.15 -4.41 11.83
CA ILE A 15 -8.67 -3.27 11.03
C ILE A 15 -9.11 -3.39 9.57
N ILE A 16 -9.03 -4.59 8.99
CA ILE A 16 -9.55 -4.86 7.64
C ILE A 16 -11.04 -4.55 7.58
N THR A 17 -11.84 -5.06 8.51
CA THR A 17 -13.30 -4.84 8.56
C THR A 17 -13.65 -3.36 8.61
N LEU A 18 -12.94 -2.59 9.43
CA LEU A 18 -13.12 -1.13 9.49
C LEU A 18 -12.79 -0.48 8.14
N GLY A 19 -11.69 -0.87 7.51
CA GLY A 19 -11.36 -0.43 6.16
C GLY A 19 -12.48 -0.74 5.15
N LEU A 20 -13.03 -1.97 5.17
CA LEU A 20 -14.10 -2.37 4.25
C LEU A 20 -15.39 -1.60 4.50
N MET A 21 -15.71 -1.29 5.75
CA MET A 21 -16.85 -0.43 6.11
C MET A 21 -16.68 0.97 5.51
N ILE A 22 -15.50 1.57 5.64
CA ILE A 22 -15.18 2.87 5.03
C ILE A 22 -15.33 2.81 3.50
N SER A 23 -14.83 1.75 2.86
CA SER A 23 -15.00 1.56 1.41
C SER A 23 -16.47 1.46 1.03
N ALA A 24 -17.24 0.68 1.77
CA ALA A 24 -18.66 0.49 1.50
C ALA A 24 -19.44 1.81 1.58
N VAL A 25 -19.19 2.65 2.60
CA VAL A 25 -19.78 3.99 2.66
C VAL A 25 -19.33 4.87 1.49
N GLY A 26 -18.05 4.83 1.12
CA GLY A 26 -17.53 5.58 -0.04
C GLY A 26 -18.24 5.23 -1.34
N TRP A 27 -18.46 3.93 -1.59
CA TRP A 27 -19.17 3.45 -2.78
C TRP A 27 -20.67 3.74 -2.72
N THR A 28 -21.34 3.33 -1.63
CA THR A 28 -22.81 3.36 -1.54
C THR A 28 -23.39 4.72 -1.17
N GLY A 29 -22.62 5.58 -0.49
CA GLY A 29 -23.08 6.91 -0.09
C GLY A 29 -22.63 8.05 -1.01
N PHE A 30 -21.57 7.86 -1.79
CA PHE A 30 -21.00 8.94 -2.61
C PHE A 30 -20.87 8.56 -4.09
N ILE A 31 -20.14 7.48 -4.40
CA ILE A 31 -19.76 7.19 -5.80
C ILE A 31 -20.95 6.69 -6.64
N ILE A 32 -21.61 5.61 -6.20
CA ILE A 32 -22.69 4.97 -6.97
C ILE A 32 -23.92 5.89 -7.09
N PRO A 33 -24.42 6.53 -6.01
CA PRO A 33 -25.57 7.43 -6.12
C PRO A 33 -25.31 8.70 -6.95
N SER A 34 -24.04 9.06 -7.18
CA SER A 34 -23.66 10.21 -8.03
C SER A 34 -23.45 9.83 -9.49
N ASP A 35 -23.79 8.61 -9.88
CA ASP A 35 -23.57 8.00 -11.21
C ASP A 35 -22.09 7.91 -11.61
N ILE A 36 -21.18 7.90 -10.64
CA ILE A 36 -19.75 7.87 -10.95
C ILE A 36 -19.29 6.41 -11.06
N VAL A 37 -18.63 6.09 -12.17
CA VAL A 37 -18.00 4.78 -12.37
C VAL A 37 -16.55 4.86 -11.94
N GLY A 38 -16.20 4.15 -10.88
CA GLY A 38 -14.80 4.00 -10.47
C GLY A 38 -14.06 2.90 -11.26
N GLY A 39 -12.84 2.59 -10.82
CA GLY A 39 -12.06 1.48 -11.38
C GLY A 39 -12.41 0.11 -10.80
N GLY A 40 -11.74 -0.91 -11.29
CA GLY A 40 -11.79 -2.25 -10.75
C GLY A 40 -13.06 -3.03 -11.07
N VAL A 41 -13.17 -4.22 -10.48
CA VAL A 41 -14.40 -5.03 -10.58
C VAL A 41 -15.59 -4.35 -9.91
N MET A 42 -15.37 -3.46 -8.94
CA MET A 42 -16.44 -2.64 -8.38
C MET A 42 -16.99 -1.66 -9.42
N GLY A 43 -16.12 -0.97 -10.16
CA GLY A 43 -16.51 -0.15 -11.31
C GLY A 43 -17.29 -0.93 -12.37
N LEU A 44 -16.80 -2.11 -12.73
CA LEU A 44 -17.52 -3.01 -13.66
C LEU A 44 -18.90 -3.42 -13.11
N SER A 45 -18.98 -3.75 -11.83
CA SER A 45 -20.26 -4.09 -11.17
C SER A 45 -21.22 -2.91 -11.15
N SER A 46 -20.73 -1.68 -10.94
CA SER A 46 -21.54 -0.46 -11.01
C SER A 46 -22.07 -0.19 -12.42
N LEU A 47 -21.27 -0.41 -13.46
CA LEU A 47 -21.73 -0.31 -14.85
C LEU A 47 -22.85 -1.30 -15.17
N LEU A 48 -22.70 -2.55 -14.71
CA LEU A 48 -23.74 -3.56 -14.90
C LEU A 48 -25.02 -3.19 -14.15
N TYR A 49 -24.91 -2.57 -12.98
CA TYR A 49 -26.06 -2.00 -12.28
C TYR A 49 -26.71 -0.86 -13.08
N PHE A 50 -25.94 0.08 -13.62
CA PHE A 50 -26.50 1.20 -14.39
C PHE A 50 -27.16 0.78 -15.72
N VAL A 51 -26.77 -0.37 -16.30
CA VAL A 51 -27.34 -0.86 -17.57
C VAL A 51 -28.47 -1.86 -17.35
N PHE A 52 -28.33 -2.76 -16.38
CA PHE A 52 -29.22 -3.91 -16.20
C PHE A 52 -29.95 -3.93 -14.84
N GLU A 53 -29.72 -2.92 -13.99
CA GLU A 53 -30.26 -2.82 -12.62
C GLU A 53 -29.89 -4.02 -11.72
N ILE A 54 -28.84 -4.76 -12.07
CA ILE A 54 -28.36 -5.91 -11.28
C ILE A 54 -27.63 -5.38 -10.04
N PRO A 55 -27.97 -5.84 -8.82
CA PRO A 55 -27.33 -5.36 -7.60
C PRO A 55 -25.80 -5.48 -7.62
N VAL A 56 -25.12 -4.40 -7.23
CA VAL A 56 -23.65 -4.26 -7.31
C VAL A 56 -22.93 -5.28 -6.42
N GLY A 57 -23.41 -5.49 -5.18
CA GLY A 57 -22.77 -6.38 -4.21
C GLY A 57 -22.67 -7.84 -4.68
N PRO A 58 -23.79 -8.50 -5.05
CA PRO A 58 -23.78 -9.84 -5.63
C PRO A 58 -22.95 -9.95 -6.91
N THR A 59 -23.04 -8.97 -7.81
CA THR A 59 -22.25 -8.93 -9.05
C THR A 59 -20.75 -8.92 -8.76
N ASN A 60 -20.33 -8.07 -7.83
CA ASN A 60 -18.95 -7.97 -7.40
C ASN A 60 -18.46 -9.28 -6.78
N LEU A 61 -19.29 -9.96 -5.98
CA LEU A 61 -18.95 -11.23 -5.35
C LEU A 61 -18.78 -12.35 -6.39
N VAL A 62 -19.67 -12.44 -7.39
CA VAL A 62 -19.61 -13.47 -8.44
C VAL A 62 -18.35 -13.29 -9.29
N ILE A 63 -18.10 -12.08 -9.79
CA ILE A 63 -16.93 -11.80 -10.63
C ILE A 63 -15.64 -12.10 -9.85
N ASN A 64 -15.55 -11.62 -8.60
CA ASN A 64 -14.38 -11.89 -7.78
C ASN A 64 -14.23 -13.35 -7.38
N GLY A 65 -15.33 -14.08 -7.19
CA GLY A 65 -15.31 -15.52 -6.95
C GLY A 65 -14.65 -16.26 -8.11
N ILE A 66 -15.02 -15.92 -9.35
CA ILE A 66 -14.38 -16.47 -10.56
C ILE A 66 -12.89 -16.11 -10.59
N LEU A 67 -12.55 -14.85 -10.33
CA LEU A 67 -11.15 -14.40 -10.32
C LEU A 67 -10.31 -15.10 -9.25
N ILE A 68 -10.85 -15.34 -8.05
CA ILE A 68 -10.18 -16.10 -6.99
C ILE A 68 -9.96 -17.55 -7.45
N LEU A 69 -10.96 -18.21 -8.03
CA LEU A 69 -10.80 -19.58 -8.49
C LEU A 69 -9.69 -19.70 -9.55
N LEU A 70 -9.64 -18.73 -10.47
CA LEU A 70 -8.57 -18.62 -11.47
C LEU A 70 -7.22 -18.33 -10.81
N SER A 71 -7.17 -17.43 -9.83
CA SER A 71 -5.95 -17.05 -9.13
C SER A 71 -5.40 -18.22 -8.31
N MET A 72 -6.24 -19.01 -7.65
CA MET A 72 -5.84 -20.21 -6.91
C MET A 72 -5.22 -21.27 -7.83
N LYS A 73 -5.75 -21.43 -9.05
CA LYS A 73 -5.20 -22.35 -10.05
C LYS A 73 -3.85 -21.86 -10.59
N ILE A 74 -3.70 -20.55 -10.80
CA ILE A 74 -2.52 -19.97 -11.45
C ILE A 74 -1.43 -19.65 -10.43
N LEU A 75 -1.72 -18.90 -9.37
CA LEU A 75 -0.77 -18.45 -8.34
C LEU A 75 -0.53 -19.53 -7.25
N GLY A 76 -1.48 -20.44 -7.05
CA GLY A 76 -1.42 -21.52 -6.06
C GLY A 76 -2.48 -21.38 -4.97
N LYS A 77 -2.73 -22.47 -4.23
CA LYS A 77 -3.81 -22.58 -3.23
C LYS A 77 -3.69 -21.63 -2.03
N GLY A 78 -2.57 -20.92 -1.90
CA GLY A 78 -2.30 -19.95 -0.82
C GLY A 78 -2.74 -18.51 -1.13
N PHE A 79 -3.52 -18.27 -2.18
CA PHE A 79 -4.04 -16.93 -2.47
C PHE A 79 -4.84 -16.41 -1.26
N GLY A 80 -4.50 -15.20 -0.80
CA GLY A 80 -4.65 -14.79 0.60
C GLY A 80 -6.08 -14.92 1.16
N PHE A 81 -6.22 -15.64 2.27
CA PHE A 81 -7.47 -15.73 3.05
C PHE A 81 -8.03 -14.35 3.42
N LYS A 82 -7.17 -13.38 3.71
CA LYS A 82 -7.56 -11.99 3.99
C LYS A 82 -8.23 -11.31 2.79
N THR A 83 -7.82 -11.63 1.56
CA THR A 83 -8.48 -11.15 0.34
C THR A 83 -9.84 -11.78 0.14
N ILE A 84 -9.96 -13.10 0.34
CA ILE A 84 -11.25 -13.82 0.27
C ILE A 84 -12.22 -13.23 1.30
N TYR A 85 -11.76 -13.07 2.55
CA TYR A 85 -12.53 -12.42 3.61
C TYR A 85 -12.97 -11.01 3.20
N SER A 86 -12.03 -10.20 2.69
CA SER A 86 -12.29 -8.82 2.28
C SER A 86 -13.37 -8.74 1.21
N LEU A 87 -13.32 -9.65 0.23
CA LEU A 87 -14.28 -9.71 -0.86
C LEU A 87 -15.69 -10.06 -0.40
N VAL A 88 -15.82 -11.06 0.47
CA VAL A 88 -17.12 -11.47 1.02
C VAL A 88 -17.70 -10.34 1.87
N VAL A 89 -16.91 -9.78 2.79
CA VAL A 89 -17.37 -8.72 3.70
C VAL A 89 -17.68 -7.42 2.97
N LEU A 90 -16.85 -7.01 2.00
CA LEU A 90 -17.16 -5.83 1.18
C LEU A 90 -18.44 -6.03 0.39
N SER A 91 -18.60 -7.18 -0.25
CA SER A 91 -19.81 -7.46 -1.05
C SER A 91 -21.06 -7.48 -0.16
N LEU A 92 -20.96 -8.00 1.07
CA LEU A 92 -22.03 -7.93 2.06
C LEU A 92 -22.36 -6.48 2.41
N PHE A 93 -21.37 -5.65 2.75
CA PHE A 93 -21.62 -4.24 3.08
C PHE A 93 -22.19 -3.46 1.90
N ILE A 94 -21.70 -3.66 0.68
CA ILE A 94 -22.26 -3.03 -0.53
C ILE A 94 -23.72 -3.47 -0.78
N THR A 95 -24.08 -4.69 -0.39
CA THR A 95 -25.47 -5.16 -0.49
C THR A 95 -26.35 -4.57 0.61
N VAL A 96 -25.81 -4.41 1.81
CA VAL A 96 -26.58 -4.04 3.02
C VAL A 96 -26.71 -2.52 3.20
N PHE A 97 -25.66 -1.75 2.91
CA PHE A 97 -25.63 -0.32 3.19
C PHE A 97 -26.65 0.51 2.40
N PRO A 98 -27.00 0.17 1.15
CA PRO A 98 -28.06 0.87 0.43
C PRO A 98 -29.44 0.80 1.11
N TYR A 99 -29.69 -0.17 2.01
CA TYR A 99 -30.92 -0.19 2.82
C TYR A 99 -30.96 0.89 3.92
N PHE A 100 -29.80 1.45 4.28
CA PHE A 100 -29.66 2.49 5.31
C PHE A 100 -29.30 3.85 4.71
N ILE A 101 -28.66 3.86 3.54
CA ILE A 101 -28.23 5.05 2.80
C ILE A 101 -29.02 5.05 1.49
N THR A 102 -30.21 5.63 1.53
CA THR A 102 -31.15 5.63 0.40
C THR A 102 -30.88 6.75 -0.60
N ASP A 103 -30.32 7.85 -0.13
CA ASP A 103 -30.06 9.05 -0.91
C ASP A 103 -28.56 9.37 -0.93
N PRO A 104 -28.06 10.05 -1.99
CA PRO A 104 -26.70 10.57 -2.00
C PRO A 104 -26.45 11.40 -0.74
N ILE A 105 -25.38 11.09 0.00
CA ILE A 105 -25.01 11.85 1.21
C ILE A 105 -24.69 13.31 0.83
N VAL A 106 -24.23 13.51 -0.40
CA VAL A 106 -23.90 14.81 -0.98
C VAL A 106 -24.46 14.87 -2.40
N THR A 107 -25.07 16.00 -2.77
CA THR A 107 -25.66 16.22 -4.10
C THR A 107 -24.64 16.67 -5.16
N ASP A 108 -23.54 17.30 -4.74
CA ASP A 108 -22.49 17.75 -5.65
C ASP A 108 -21.57 16.59 -6.08
N LYS A 109 -21.52 16.32 -7.38
CA LYS A 109 -20.76 15.19 -7.95
C LYS A 109 -19.26 15.31 -7.70
N PHE A 110 -18.71 16.53 -7.71
CA PHE A 110 -17.29 16.73 -7.45
C PHE A 110 -16.94 16.41 -5.99
N MET A 111 -17.73 16.92 -5.04
CA MET A 111 -17.56 16.62 -3.63
C MET A 111 -17.76 15.12 -3.33
N ALA A 112 -18.73 14.47 -3.98
CA ALA A 112 -18.91 13.03 -3.90
C ALA A 112 -17.70 12.26 -4.46
N ALA A 113 -17.13 12.70 -5.57
CA ALA A 113 -15.92 12.10 -6.15
C ALA A 113 -14.72 12.21 -5.19
N ILE A 114 -14.51 13.37 -4.56
CA ILE A 114 -13.39 13.59 -3.65
C ILE A 114 -13.57 12.79 -2.35
N ILE A 115 -14.74 12.86 -1.71
CA ILE A 115 -14.97 12.17 -0.44
C ILE A 115 -15.02 10.66 -0.67
N GLY A 116 -15.82 10.20 -1.63
CA GLY A 116 -15.93 8.78 -1.96
C GLY A 116 -14.61 8.17 -2.43
N GLY A 117 -13.91 8.85 -3.34
CA GLY A 117 -12.58 8.45 -3.79
C GLY A 117 -11.56 8.39 -2.66
N GLY A 118 -11.60 9.36 -1.75
CA GLY A 118 -10.72 9.38 -0.59
C GLY A 118 -11.00 8.27 0.43
N MET A 119 -12.27 8.00 0.73
CA MET A 119 -12.67 6.91 1.61
C MET A 119 -12.26 5.55 1.04
N VAL A 120 -12.53 5.30 -0.24
CA VAL A 120 -12.15 4.03 -0.88
C VAL A 120 -10.63 3.90 -0.99
N GLY A 121 -9.90 4.97 -1.36
CA GLY A 121 -8.43 4.98 -1.37
C GLY A 121 -7.84 4.67 0.01
N ALA A 122 -8.40 5.26 1.06
CA ALA A 122 -7.97 5.00 2.43
C ALA A 122 -8.17 3.54 2.82
N SER A 123 -9.34 2.97 2.46
CA SER A 123 -9.63 1.56 2.66
C SER A 123 -8.63 0.65 1.95
N ILE A 124 -8.36 0.90 0.67
CA ILE A 124 -7.39 0.11 -0.13
C ILE A 124 -6.02 0.12 0.55
N GLY A 125 -5.53 1.29 0.98
CA GLY A 125 -4.27 1.41 1.72
C GLY A 125 -4.27 0.61 3.03
N ILE A 126 -5.34 0.69 3.84
CA ILE A 126 -5.50 -0.08 5.08
C ILE A 126 -5.45 -1.58 4.81
N LEU A 127 -6.21 -2.06 3.82
CA LEU A 127 -6.27 -3.47 3.46
C LEU A 127 -4.89 -3.99 3.05
N PHE A 128 -4.21 -3.28 2.15
CA PHE A 128 -2.89 -3.71 1.67
C PHE A 128 -1.84 -3.73 2.78
N VAL A 129 -1.85 -2.76 3.71
CA VAL A 129 -0.95 -2.78 4.89
C VAL A 129 -1.20 -4.03 5.75
N GLN A 130 -2.44 -4.50 5.83
CA GLN A 130 -2.79 -5.73 6.57
C GLN A 130 -2.62 -7.03 5.76
N GLY A 131 -2.19 -6.94 4.50
CA GLY A 131 -2.05 -8.08 3.58
C GLY A 131 -3.38 -8.59 3.01
N GLY A 132 -4.43 -7.77 3.05
CA GLY A 132 -5.69 -7.98 2.34
C GLY A 132 -5.76 -7.17 1.05
N SER A 133 -6.85 -7.33 0.30
CA SER A 133 -7.09 -6.65 -0.97
C SER A 133 -8.59 -6.65 -1.25
N THR A 134 -9.09 -5.64 -1.96
CA THR A 134 -10.49 -5.59 -2.43
C THR A 134 -10.73 -6.48 -3.64
N GLY A 135 -9.70 -7.19 -4.10
CA GLY A 135 -9.71 -8.05 -5.27
C GLY A 135 -9.84 -7.29 -6.58
N GLY A 136 -10.55 -7.89 -7.52
CA GLY A 136 -10.87 -7.29 -8.81
C GLY A 136 -9.69 -7.22 -9.77
N THR A 137 -9.42 -6.03 -10.30
CA THR A 137 -8.32 -5.79 -11.25
C THR A 137 -6.96 -6.07 -10.63
N GLU A 138 -6.84 -6.04 -9.31
CA GLU A 138 -5.63 -6.44 -8.59
C GLU A 138 -5.32 -7.94 -8.76
N ILE A 139 -6.35 -8.79 -8.72
CA ILE A 139 -6.20 -10.24 -8.94
C ILE A 139 -5.79 -10.50 -10.39
N VAL A 140 -6.45 -9.83 -11.33
CA VAL A 140 -6.11 -9.93 -12.76
C VAL A 140 -4.68 -9.49 -13.02
N ALA A 141 -4.25 -8.37 -12.43
CA ALA A 141 -2.90 -7.85 -12.55
C ALA A 141 -1.86 -8.81 -11.99
N MET A 142 -2.11 -9.44 -10.83
CA MET A 142 -1.22 -10.46 -10.27
C MET A 142 -1.15 -11.72 -11.14
N ILE A 143 -2.27 -12.18 -11.70
CA ILE A 143 -2.31 -13.33 -12.61
C ILE A 143 -1.45 -13.04 -13.86
N ILE A 144 -1.65 -11.88 -14.49
CA ILE A 144 -0.90 -11.49 -15.70
C ILE A 144 0.58 -11.29 -15.38
N ASN A 145 0.90 -10.62 -14.27
CA ASN A 145 2.28 -10.39 -13.83
C ASN A 145 3.04 -11.71 -13.57
N LYS A 146 2.35 -12.79 -13.17
CA LYS A 146 3.00 -14.10 -12.98
C LYS A 146 3.68 -14.60 -14.26
N ASN A 147 3.05 -14.36 -15.41
CA ASN A 147 3.51 -14.88 -16.71
C ASN A 147 4.17 -13.80 -17.58
N HIS A 148 4.04 -12.52 -17.22
CA HIS A 148 4.56 -11.39 -17.98
C HIS A 148 5.28 -10.39 -17.07
N ASN A 149 6.44 -9.88 -17.52
CA ASN A 149 7.25 -8.88 -16.81
C ASN A 149 6.66 -7.46 -16.82
N ILE A 150 5.33 -7.32 -16.82
CA ILE A 150 4.63 -6.03 -16.76
C ILE A 150 4.30 -5.74 -15.29
N SER A 151 4.58 -4.52 -14.82
CA SER A 151 4.25 -4.12 -13.44
C SER A 151 2.75 -4.23 -13.17
N PRO A 152 2.30 -4.81 -12.04
CA PRO A 152 0.88 -4.94 -11.70
C PRO A 152 0.09 -3.63 -11.79
N GLY A 153 0.66 -2.52 -11.32
CA GLY A 153 0.00 -1.21 -11.38
C GLY A 153 -0.30 -0.72 -12.80
N ARG A 154 0.54 -1.06 -13.79
CA ARG A 154 0.29 -0.73 -15.20
C ARG A 154 -0.88 -1.54 -15.77
N ILE A 155 -1.02 -2.79 -15.33
CA ILE A 155 -2.13 -3.65 -15.73
C ILE A 155 -3.45 -3.16 -15.10
N MET A 156 -3.42 -2.81 -13.80
CA MET A 156 -4.58 -2.21 -13.12
C MET A 156 -5.01 -0.93 -13.84
N MET A 157 -4.10 0.01 -14.05
CA MET A 157 -4.38 1.28 -14.73
C MET A 157 -4.99 1.07 -16.13
N PHE A 158 -4.47 0.12 -16.90
CA PHE A 158 -5.02 -0.20 -18.22
C PHE A 158 -6.47 -0.74 -18.14
N LEU A 159 -6.72 -1.69 -17.24
CA LEU A 159 -8.06 -2.25 -17.04
C LEU A 159 -9.04 -1.18 -16.54
N ASP A 160 -8.60 -0.34 -15.62
CA ASP A 160 -9.44 0.70 -15.05
C ASP A 160 -9.77 1.80 -16.06
N VAL A 161 -8.81 2.18 -16.92
CA VAL A 161 -9.07 3.10 -18.03
C VAL A 161 -10.15 2.53 -18.97
N ILE A 162 -10.09 1.24 -19.29
CA ILE A 162 -11.12 0.60 -20.13
C ILE A 162 -12.48 0.63 -19.44
N ILE A 163 -12.54 0.26 -18.16
CA ILE A 163 -13.79 0.22 -17.39
C ILE A 163 -14.39 1.63 -17.29
N ILE A 164 -13.62 2.63 -16.88
CA ILE A 164 -14.09 4.02 -16.75
C ILE A 164 -14.49 4.57 -18.10
N SER A 165 -13.71 4.35 -19.16
CA SER A 165 -14.04 4.85 -20.51
C SER A 165 -15.33 4.22 -21.04
N SER A 166 -15.64 2.98 -20.67
CA SER A 166 -16.89 2.34 -21.08
C SER A 166 -18.16 3.02 -20.51
N SER A 167 -18.03 3.83 -19.45
CA SER A 167 -19.13 4.63 -18.91
C SER A 167 -19.72 5.63 -19.91
N ILE A 168 -18.95 6.06 -20.92
CA ILE A 168 -19.44 6.97 -21.96
C ILE A 168 -20.58 6.34 -22.78
N PHE A 169 -20.55 5.02 -22.97
CA PHE A 169 -21.60 4.31 -23.70
C PHE A 169 -22.90 4.18 -22.89
N VAL A 170 -22.78 4.21 -21.55
CA VAL A 170 -23.91 4.12 -20.62
C VAL A 170 -24.54 5.49 -20.41
N PHE A 171 -23.75 6.47 -19.98
CA PHE A 171 -24.24 7.78 -19.56
C PHE A 171 -24.25 8.84 -20.66
N LYS A 172 -23.59 8.58 -21.80
CA LYS A 172 -23.41 9.53 -22.91
C LYS A 172 -22.85 10.89 -22.44
N SER A 173 -22.08 10.88 -21.35
CA SER A 173 -21.52 12.06 -20.71
C SER A 173 -20.02 11.91 -20.52
N LEU A 174 -19.27 12.83 -21.13
CA LEU A 174 -17.83 12.96 -20.90
C LEU A 174 -17.54 13.38 -19.45
N GLU A 175 -18.43 14.16 -18.84
CA GLU A 175 -18.27 14.66 -17.48
C GLU A 175 -18.28 13.50 -16.46
N THR A 176 -19.23 12.58 -16.59
CA THR A 176 -19.29 11.37 -15.73
C THR A 176 -18.03 10.52 -15.84
N MET A 177 -17.51 10.35 -17.05
CA MET A 177 -16.26 9.63 -17.29
C MET A 177 -15.06 10.33 -16.64
N VAL A 178 -14.97 11.66 -16.75
CA VAL A 178 -13.92 12.47 -16.11
C VAL A 178 -13.98 12.35 -14.59
N PHE A 179 -15.17 12.38 -13.98
CA PHE A 179 -15.31 12.12 -12.55
C PHE A 179 -14.81 10.73 -12.15
N GLY A 180 -15.04 9.70 -12.98
CA GLY A 180 -14.46 8.37 -12.77
C GLY A 180 -12.94 8.39 -12.72
N PHE A 181 -12.29 9.15 -13.62
CA PHE A 181 -10.83 9.33 -13.60
C PHE A 181 -10.34 10.11 -12.38
N VAL A 182 -11.08 11.12 -11.91
CA VAL A 182 -10.76 11.84 -10.67
C VAL A 182 -10.83 10.88 -9.47
N VAL A 183 -11.90 10.09 -9.37
CA VAL A 183 -12.09 9.12 -8.31
C VAL A 183 -10.93 8.13 -8.27
N ILE A 184 -10.56 7.52 -9.40
CA ILE A 184 -9.48 6.53 -9.39
C ILE A 184 -8.10 7.14 -9.13
N GLY A 185 -7.84 8.34 -9.65
CA GLY A 185 -6.61 9.07 -9.36
C GLY A 185 -6.46 9.34 -7.86
N LEU A 186 -7.55 9.78 -7.22
CA LEU A 186 -7.58 10.04 -5.79
C LEU A 186 -7.48 8.76 -4.95
N MET A 187 -8.21 7.71 -5.32
CA MET A 187 -8.11 6.39 -4.68
C MET A 187 -6.67 5.88 -4.70
N SER A 188 -6.01 5.94 -5.86
CA SER A 188 -4.64 5.48 -6.06
C SER A 188 -3.64 6.30 -5.25
N TYR A 189 -3.78 7.63 -5.26
CA TYR A 189 -2.92 8.53 -4.51
C TYR A 189 -3.00 8.28 -3.00
N ILE A 190 -4.21 8.16 -2.44
CA ILE A 190 -4.39 7.95 -1.00
C ILE A 190 -3.96 6.54 -0.59
N ALA A 191 -4.27 5.53 -1.41
CA ALA A 191 -3.79 4.17 -1.19
C ALA A 191 -2.26 4.10 -1.15
N ASP A 192 -1.59 4.72 -2.12
CA ASP A 192 -0.13 4.79 -2.18
C ASP A 192 0.45 5.57 -1.00
N MET A 193 -0.18 6.69 -0.61
CA MET A 193 0.25 7.47 0.55
C MET A 193 0.25 6.64 1.84
N LEU A 194 -0.80 5.84 2.08
CA LEU A 194 -0.89 4.95 3.24
C LEU A 194 0.11 3.79 3.16
N LEU A 195 0.27 3.19 1.97
CA LEU A 195 1.20 2.10 1.75
C LEU A 195 2.66 2.51 1.95
N THR A 196 3.04 3.60 1.29
CA THR A 196 4.39 4.17 1.36
C THR A 196 4.64 4.76 2.73
N GLY A 197 3.65 5.44 3.35
CA GLY A 197 3.76 5.94 4.72
C GLY A 197 4.11 4.86 5.74
N SER A 198 3.58 3.64 5.58
CA SER A 198 3.92 2.49 6.45
C SER A 198 5.33 1.92 6.21
N ARG A 199 5.93 2.13 5.03
CA ARG A 199 7.23 1.57 4.64
C ARG A 199 8.35 2.59 4.57
N GLN A 200 8.06 3.87 4.76
CA GLN A 200 9.04 4.94 4.72
C GLN A 200 10.16 4.73 5.74
N SER A 201 11.39 4.85 5.27
CA SER A 201 12.57 4.97 6.11
C SER A 201 12.99 6.43 6.21
N VAL A 202 13.54 6.79 7.37
CA VAL A 202 14.12 8.10 7.61
C VAL A 202 15.58 7.92 8.02
N GLN A 203 16.42 8.80 7.53
CA GLN A 203 17.79 8.93 8.00
C GLN A 203 17.76 9.90 9.18
N VAL A 204 18.34 9.48 10.29
CA VAL A 204 18.50 10.28 11.49
C VAL A 204 19.98 10.56 11.67
N LEU A 205 20.35 11.84 11.62
CA LEU A 205 21.67 12.34 11.98
C LEU A 205 21.57 12.94 13.38
N ILE A 206 22.38 12.42 14.30
CA ILE A 206 22.37 12.77 15.71
C ILE A 206 23.70 13.45 16.05
N ILE A 207 23.59 14.63 16.63
CA ILE A 207 24.70 15.45 17.10
C ILE A 207 24.52 15.65 18.60
N SER A 208 25.46 15.13 19.40
CA SER A 208 25.36 15.10 20.86
C SER A 208 26.74 15.20 21.49
N GLN A 209 26.82 15.58 22.77
CA GLN A 209 28.05 15.48 23.56
C GLN A 209 28.33 14.06 24.06
N HIS A 210 27.32 13.17 24.03
CA HIS A 210 27.38 11.80 24.54
C HIS A 210 27.10 10.76 23.43
N PRO A 211 27.81 10.78 22.28
CA PRO A 211 27.48 9.95 21.13
C PRO A 211 27.61 8.45 21.39
N LYS A 212 28.55 8.03 22.26
CA LYS A 212 28.73 6.60 22.60
C LYS A 212 27.58 6.05 23.44
N GLU A 213 27.17 6.78 24.47
CA GLU A 213 26.06 6.35 25.34
C GLU A 213 24.74 6.25 24.56
N ILE A 214 24.49 7.21 23.67
CA ILE A 214 23.34 7.15 22.76
C ILE A 214 23.44 5.93 21.85
N ALA A 215 24.61 5.66 21.26
CA ALA A 215 24.80 4.50 20.39
C ALA A 215 24.57 3.17 21.12
N ASP A 216 25.03 3.04 22.37
CA ASP A 216 24.85 1.83 23.17
C ASP A 216 23.37 1.59 23.52
N LYS A 217 22.64 2.64 23.91
CA LYS A 217 21.19 2.54 24.18
C LYS A 217 20.39 2.26 22.92
N LEU A 218 20.72 2.92 21.80
CA LEU A 218 20.06 2.64 20.53
C LEU A 218 20.37 1.23 20.04
N SER A 219 21.61 0.74 20.13
CA SER A 219 21.98 -0.59 19.66
C SER A 219 21.36 -1.71 20.50
N SER A 220 21.11 -1.49 21.79
CA SER A 220 20.49 -2.47 22.68
C SER A 220 18.96 -2.52 22.55
N GLN A 221 18.33 -1.39 22.25
CA GLN A 221 16.86 -1.30 22.17
C GLN A 221 16.34 -1.37 20.74
N ILE A 222 17.17 -1.04 19.75
CA ILE A 222 16.79 -0.94 18.34
C ILE A 222 17.75 -1.81 17.53
N ASN A 223 17.21 -2.87 16.93
CA ASN A 223 17.97 -3.81 16.09
C ASN A 223 18.27 -3.21 14.70
N ARG A 224 18.93 -2.04 14.66
CA ARG A 224 19.25 -1.26 13.46
C ARG A 224 20.74 -0.93 13.45
N GLY A 225 21.30 -0.86 12.25
CA GLY A 225 22.69 -0.44 12.07
C GLY A 225 22.89 1.02 12.48
N LEU A 226 23.97 1.27 13.20
CA LEU A 226 24.45 2.61 13.57
C LEU A 226 25.83 2.80 12.96
N SER A 227 26.19 4.03 12.60
CA SER A 227 27.54 4.36 12.15
C SER A 227 27.97 5.69 12.72
N PHE A 228 29.24 5.78 13.11
CA PHE A 228 29.85 7.04 13.50
C PHE A 228 30.46 7.73 12.29
N LEU A 229 30.12 9.01 12.10
CA LEU A 229 30.75 9.91 11.16
C LEU A 229 31.66 10.85 11.93
N LYS A 230 32.96 10.86 11.60
CA LYS A 230 33.88 11.86 12.16
C LYS A 230 33.71 13.18 11.41
N GLY A 231 33.62 14.27 12.15
CA GLY A 231 33.70 15.60 11.56
C GLY A 231 34.04 16.65 12.60
N ARG A 232 33.96 17.92 12.20
CA ARG A 232 34.35 19.05 13.04
C ARG A 232 33.25 20.10 13.01
N GLY A 233 32.83 20.55 14.18
CA GLY A 233 31.88 21.65 14.29
C GLY A 233 32.56 22.98 14.01
N TYR A 234 31.85 23.92 13.39
CA TYR A 234 32.35 25.29 13.21
C TYR A 234 32.45 26.05 14.54
N TYR A 235 31.37 26.01 15.35
CA TYR A 235 31.28 26.75 16.61
C TYR A 235 32.05 26.13 17.78
N HIS A 236 32.32 24.82 17.74
CA HIS A 236 33.26 24.21 18.67
C HIS A 236 34.32 23.50 17.86
N ALA A 237 35.52 24.06 17.87
CA ALA A 237 36.67 23.69 17.06
C ALA A 237 37.33 22.34 17.45
N GLY A 238 36.54 21.37 17.90
CA GLY A 238 36.98 20.02 18.25
C GLY A 238 36.48 18.97 17.26
N ASP A 239 37.25 17.89 17.12
CA ASP A 239 36.79 16.69 16.43
C ASP A 239 35.62 16.07 17.20
N ARG A 240 34.54 15.75 16.49
CA ARG A 240 33.34 15.13 17.05
C ARG A 240 32.89 13.95 16.21
N GLU A 241 32.20 13.05 16.89
CA GLU A 241 31.54 11.89 16.27
C GLU A 241 30.04 12.20 16.18
N PHE A 242 29.51 12.16 14.97
CA PHE A 242 28.08 12.22 14.70
C PHE A 242 27.55 10.80 14.49
N ILE A 243 26.35 10.51 14.96
CA ILE A 243 25.72 9.21 14.71
C ILE A 243 24.82 9.36 13.49
N ILE A 244 24.97 8.48 12.52
CA ILE A 244 24.02 8.33 11.42
C ILE A 244 23.34 6.96 11.54
N THR A 245 22.03 6.95 11.41
CA THR A 245 21.25 5.71 11.33
C THR A 245 20.09 5.86 10.38
N ILE A 246 19.64 4.73 9.84
CA ILE A 246 18.42 4.66 9.05
C ILE A 246 17.46 3.75 9.79
N VAL A 247 16.26 4.26 10.04
CA VAL A 247 15.20 3.55 10.76
C VAL A 247 13.90 3.63 9.99
N LYS A 248 12.94 2.76 10.30
CA LYS A 248 11.58 2.96 9.79
C LYS A 248 10.98 4.21 10.43
N LYS A 249 10.17 4.95 9.69
CA LYS A 249 9.48 6.14 10.22
C LYS A 249 8.66 5.83 11.48
N SER A 250 8.06 4.65 11.55
CA SER A 250 7.35 4.15 12.73
C SER A 250 8.25 3.92 13.96
N GLU A 251 9.54 3.66 13.77
CA GLU A 251 10.53 3.45 14.84
C GLU A 251 11.15 4.79 15.31
N SER A 252 11.04 5.85 14.50
CA SER A 252 11.72 7.14 14.77
C SER A 252 11.32 7.80 16.08
N HIS A 253 10.07 7.62 16.53
CA HIS A 253 9.62 8.19 17.80
C HIS A 253 10.38 7.62 19.00
N MET A 254 10.59 6.30 19.01
CA MET A 254 11.38 5.63 20.05
C MET A 254 12.85 6.06 20.01
N VAL A 255 13.42 6.22 18.81
CA VAL A 255 14.79 6.75 18.63
C VAL A 255 14.91 8.14 19.27
N PHE A 256 13.98 9.04 18.97
CA PHE A 256 14.01 10.42 19.49
C PHE A 256 13.85 10.46 21.00
N GLN A 257 13.00 9.60 21.55
CA GLN A 257 12.83 9.46 22.99
C GLN A 257 14.13 9.03 23.67
N ILE A 258 14.77 7.95 23.19
CA ILE A 258 16.06 7.46 23.74
C ILE A 258 17.14 8.55 23.68
N ILE A 259 17.20 9.30 22.58
CA ILE A 259 18.17 10.39 22.42
C ILE A 259 17.91 11.49 23.45
N LYS A 260 16.67 11.98 23.57
CA LYS A 260 16.32 13.08 24.47
C LYS A 260 16.38 12.71 25.96
N ASP A 261 16.11 11.44 26.29
CA ASP A 261 16.28 10.92 27.65
C ASP A 261 17.77 10.81 28.04
N THR A 262 18.67 10.69 27.05
CA THR A 262 20.12 10.57 27.28
C THR A 262 20.82 11.92 27.24
N ASP A 263 20.49 12.75 26.26
CA ASP A 263 21.03 14.10 26.07
C ASP A 263 19.90 15.04 25.61
N PRO A 264 19.30 15.81 26.55
CA PRO A 264 18.25 16.77 26.25
C PRO A 264 18.68 17.84 25.22
N ASP A 265 19.97 18.18 25.17
CA ASP A 265 20.55 19.19 24.29
C ASP A 265 20.99 18.63 22.93
N ALA A 266 20.83 17.31 22.70
CA ALA A 266 21.17 16.69 21.44
C ALA A 266 20.37 17.30 20.27
N PHE A 267 21.07 17.58 19.19
CA PHE A 267 20.50 18.05 17.93
C PHE A 267 20.28 16.88 16.98
N ILE A 268 19.05 16.80 16.44
CA ILE A 268 18.62 15.69 15.59
C ILE A 268 18.17 16.27 14.24
N SER A 269 18.77 15.80 13.15
CA SER A 269 18.33 16.12 11.78
C SER A 269 17.73 14.88 11.14
N VAL A 270 16.55 15.03 10.54
CA VAL A 270 15.80 13.94 9.93
C VAL A 270 15.66 14.20 8.43
N ALA A 271 16.04 13.23 7.61
CA ALA A 271 15.86 13.28 6.17
C ALA A 271 15.00 12.10 5.68
N ASN A 272 14.09 12.35 4.74
CA ASN A 272 13.33 11.30 4.08
C ASN A 272 14.27 10.51 3.17
N VAL A 273 14.25 9.18 3.30
CA VAL A 273 15.05 8.30 2.44
C VAL A 273 14.14 7.64 1.41
N MET A 274 14.44 7.88 0.13
CA MET A 274 13.64 7.36 -0.98
C MET A 274 13.67 5.83 -1.06
N ALA A 275 14.84 5.22 -0.84
CA ALA A 275 15.01 3.78 -0.83
C ALA A 275 16.24 3.37 -0.02
N VAL A 276 16.13 2.25 0.70
CA VAL A 276 17.23 1.63 1.46
C VAL A 276 17.27 0.16 1.08
N TYR A 277 18.45 -0.33 0.74
CA TYR A 277 18.64 -1.74 0.38
C TYR A 277 19.71 -2.38 1.25
N GLY A 278 19.45 -3.60 1.74
CA GLY A 278 20.43 -4.36 2.54
C GLY A 278 19.83 -5.05 3.76
N GLN A 279 20.69 -5.45 4.69
CA GLN A 279 20.30 -6.20 5.88
C GLN A 279 19.32 -5.39 6.74
N GLY A 280 18.16 -5.99 7.05
CA GLY A 280 17.07 -5.34 7.80
C GLY A 280 16.14 -4.45 6.96
N PHE A 281 16.38 -4.32 5.64
CA PHE A 281 15.59 -3.55 4.68
C PHE A 281 15.26 -4.39 3.43
N ASP A 282 14.68 -3.76 2.40
CA ASP A 282 14.38 -4.44 1.14
C ASP A 282 15.67 -4.90 0.43
N GLN A 283 15.62 -6.02 -0.30
CA GLN A 283 16.75 -6.46 -1.10
C GLN A 283 16.76 -5.74 -2.45
N TYR A 284 17.92 -5.23 -2.87
CA TYR A 284 18.08 -4.67 -4.20
C TYR A 284 17.95 -5.77 -5.26
N LYS A 285 16.95 -5.65 -6.14
CA LYS A 285 16.74 -6.55 -7.28
C LYS A 285 17.26 -5.85 -8.54
N PRO A 286 18.45 -6.20 -9.07
CA PRO A 286 18.95 -5.58 -10.28
C PRO A 286 18.03 -5.91 -11.48
N PRO A 287 17.88 -5.00 -12.45
CA PRO A 287 17.11 -5.25 -13.66
C PRO A 287 17.67 -6.49 -14.40
N LEU A 288 16.78 -7.37 -14.86
CA LEU A 288 17.08 -8.70 -15.40
C LEU A 288 18.11 -8.71 -16.56
N SER A 289 18.29 -7.58 -17.25
CA SER A 289 19.32 -7.42 -18.30
C SER A 289 20.76 -7.56 -17.77
N ALA A 290 21.01 -7.19 -16.51
CA ALA A 290 22.34 -7.28 -15.89
C ALA A 290 22.76 -8.73 -15.54
N LYS A 291 21.82 -9.69 -15.52
CA LYS A 291 22.09 -11.07 -15.10
C LYS A 291 22.86 -11.90 -16.15
N LYS A 292 22.95 -11.41 -17.40
CA LYS A 292 23.63 -12.13 -18.50
C LYS A 292 25.15 -11.90 -18.55
N SER A 293 25.72 -10.91 -17.85
CA SER A 293 27.17 -10.62 -17.95
C SER A 293 28.03 -11.27 -16.86
N SER A 294 27.45 -11.80 -15.78
CA SER A 294 28.18 -12.43 -14.68
C SER A 294 28.13 -13.96 -14.75
N LYS A 295 28.69 -14.57 -15.79
CA LYS A 295 29.19 -15.95 -15.68
C LYS A 295 30.62 -15.88 -15.13
N PRO A 296 30.99 -16.66 -14.10
CA PRO A 296 32.37 -16.70 -13.63
C PRO A 296 33.26 -17.21 -14.76
N LYS A 297 34.34 -16.49 -15.09
CA LYS A 297 35.42 -17.04 -15.91
C LYS A 297 36.01 -18.22 -15.13
N SER A 298 35.90 -19.43 -15.68
CA SER A 298 36.58 -20.61 -15.18
C SER A 298 38.09 -20.35 -15.13
N THR A 299 38.67 -20.39 -13.93
CA THR A 299 40.11 -20.45 -13.72
C THR A 299 40.68 -21.71 -14.39
N PRO A 300 41.75 -21.63 -15.21
CA PRO A 300 42.39 -22.82 -15.76
C PRO A 300 43.17 -23.56 -14.67
N ASN A 301 43.04 -24.89 -14.68
CA ASN A 301 43.79 -25.82 -13.84
C ASN A 301 45.29 -25.54 -13.87
N ARG A 302 45.88 -25.37 -12.68
CA ARG A 302 47.34 -25.38 -12.51
C ARG A 302 47.80 -26.84 -12.58
N ILE A 303 48.56 -27.14 -13.63
CA ILE A 303 49.24 -28.42 -13.83
C ILE A 303 50.32 -28.57 -12.75
N THR A 304 50.32 -29.70 -12.06
CA THR A 304 51.41 -30.17 -11.20
C THR A 304 52.62 -30.55 -12.05
N GLY A 305 53.77 -29.97 -11.72
CA GLY A 305 55.11 -30.34 -12.16
C GLY A 305 56.09 -29.83 -11.13
#